data_AF-A0A497T1R2-F1
#
_entry.id   AF-A0A497T1R2-F1
#
_cell.length_a   1.000
_cell.length_b   1.000
_cell.length_c   1.000
_cell.angle_alpha   90.00
_cell.angle_beta   90.00
_cell.angle_gamma   90.00
#
_symmetry.space_group_name_H-M   'P 1'
#
loop_
_entity.id
_entity.type
_entity.pdbx_description
1 polymer ?
#
loop_
_entity_poly.entity_id
_entity_poly.type
_entity_poly.pdbx_seq_one_letter_code
_entity_poly.pdbx_strand_id
1 'polypeptide(L)'
;GFLLGVAVFFGFIVFSVSGFRGFPNFSERIFQEAGISPQEITDLFGSVQNQKSDCVSPLVLFQFHSKELMNGKAEVYENQNVKDMFERESGENIKVMYRLDYQGEEYILGITESKMCSSSEKGFCSCFEFGNL
;
A
#
# COMPACT_ATOMS: atom_id res chain seq x y z
N GLY A 1 23.46 20.12 -34.19
CA GLY A 1 22.08 19.58 -34.14
C GLY A 1 21.90 18.58 -33.02
N PHE A 2 22.61 17.44 -33.06
CA PHE A 2 22.41 16.31 -32.15
C PHE A 2 22.71 16.61 -30.67
N LEU A 3 23.84 17.26 -30.37
CA LEU A 3 24.25 17.57 -28.98
C LEU A 3 23.29 18.53 -28.26
N LEU A 4 22.67 19.45 -29.01
CA LEU A 4 21.70 20.39 -28.46
C LEU A 4 20.37 19.71 -28.14
N GLY A 5 19.96 18.72 -28.95
CA GLY A 5 18.77 17.91 -28.71
C GLY A 5 18.90 17.02 -27.47
N VAL A 6 20.07 16.42 -27.26
CA VAL A 6 20.35 15.61 -26.06
C VAL A 6 20.28 16.46 -24.79
N ALA A 7 20.85 17.68 -24.81
CA ALA A 7 20.81 18.58 -23.66
C ALA A 7 19.39 19.00 -23.27
N VAL A 8 18.53 19.29 -24.25
CA VAL A 8 17.12 19.64 -24.00
C VAL A 8 16.34 18.44 -23.46
N PHE A 9 16.58 17.24 -23.99
CA PHE A 9 15.93 16.02 -23.54
C PHE A 9 16.29 15.66 -22.09
N PHE A 10 17.58 15.76 -21.72
CA PHE A 10 18.00 15.56 -20.34
C PHE A 10 17.48 16.64 -19.39
N GLY A 11 17.42 17.90 -19.82
CA GLY A 11 16.80 18.97 -19.04
C GLY A 11 15.33 18.71 -18.74
N PHE A 12 14.59 18.18 -19.72
CA PHE A 12 13.17 17.85 -19.56
C PHE A 12 12.94 16.66 -18.62
N ILE A 13 13.81 15.64 -18.68
CA ILE A 13 13.74 14.49 -17.77
C ILE A 13 14.01 14.93 -16.33
N VAL A 14 15.08 15.71 -16.09
CA VAL A 14 15.42 16.20 -14.74
C VAL A 14 14.31 17.09 -14.19
N PHE A 15 13.73 17.95 -15.01
CA PHE A 15 12.60 18.80 -14.61
C PHE A 15 11.33 17.98 -14.32
N SER A 16 11.05 16.95 -15.11
CA SER A 16 9.89 16.06 -14.91
C SER A 16 10.04 15.24 -13.63
N VAL A 17 11.22 14.68 -13.36
CA VAL A 17 11.49 13.92 -12.12
C VAL A 17 11.45 14.84 -10.90
N SER A 18 11.90 16.09 -11.02
CA SER A 18 11.83 17.08 -9.93
C SER A 18 10.42 17.67 -9.73
N GLY A 19 9.56 17.59 -10.76
CA GLY A 19 8.17 18.04 -10.75
C GLY A 19 7.20 17.01 -10.19
N PHE A 20 7.53 15.71 -10.24
CA PHE A 20 6.84 14.67 -9.49
C PHE A 20 7.26 14.72 -8.01
N ARG A 21 6.78 15.73 -7.30
CA ARG A 21 6.57 15.67 -5.83
C ARG A 21 5.35 14.81 -5.51
N GLY A 22 5.22 13.68 -6.19
CA GLY A 22 4.03 12.85 -6.24
C GLY A 22 4.20 11.62 -5.38
N PHE A 23 4.21 11.81 -4.06
CA PHE A 23 3.43 11.01 -3.11
C PHE A 23 3.36 11.83 -1.81
N PRO A 24 2.17 12.13 -1.28
CA PRO A 24 2.03 12.67 0.07
C PRO A 24 2.79 11.76 1.04
N ASN A 25 3.40 12.34 2.08
CA ASN A 25 3.77 11.61 3.30
C ASN A 25 2.50 11.06 3.95
N PHE A 26 1.91 10.02 3.37
CA PHE A 26 0.68 9.38 3.83
C PHE A 26 0.85 8.77 5.22
N SER A 27 2.09 8.48 5.61
CA SER A 27 2.46 7.89 6.89
C SER A 27 2.13 8.73 8.12
N GLU A 28 2.16 10.07 8.05
CA GLU A 28 1.90 10.90 9.24
C GLU A 28 0.49 11.49 9.25
N ARG A 29 -0.08 11.77 8.07
CA ARG A 29 -1.40 12.41 7.99
C ARG A 29 -2.57 11.44 8.16
N ILE A 30 -2.51 10.22 7.63
CA ILE A 30 -3.64 9.28 7.78
C ILE A 30 -3.92 8.99 9.26
N PHE A 31 -2.88 8.78 10.08
CA PHE A 31 -3.06 8.45 11.50
C PHE A 31 -3.40 9.67 12.36
N GLN A 32 -2.88 10.85 12.04
CA GLN A 32 -3.22 12.08 12.76
C GLN A 32 -4.59 12.64 12.38
N GLU A 33 -5.04 12.48 11.13
CA GLU A 33 -6.37 12.90 10.67
C GLU A 33 -7.47 11.91 11.06
N ALA A 34 -7.16 10.63 11.27
CA ALA A 34 -8.12 9.63 11.74
C ALA A 34 -8.41 9.69 13.26
N GLY A 35 -7.72 10.55 14.02
CA GLY A 35 -7.95 10.70 15.47
C GLY A 35 -7.63 9.48 16.32
N ILE A 36 -6.98 8.46 15.75
CA ILE A 36 -6.72 7.18 16.43
C ILE A 36 -5.47 7.33 17.29
N SER A 37 -5.62 7.19 18.60
CA SER A 37 -4.48 7.18 19.51
C SER A 37 -3.62 5.93 19.28
N PRO A 38 -2.28 6.01 19.48
CA PRO A 38 -1.40 4.83 19.41
C PRO A 38 -1.81 3.68 20.34
N GLN A 39 -2.58 3.97 21.39
CA GLN A 39 -3.15 2.95 22.27
C GLN A 39 -4.35 2.23 21.64
N GLU A 40 -5.28 2.92 20.98
CA GLU A 40 -6.43 2.30 20.30
C GLU A 40 -6.02 1.43 19.10
N ILE A 41 -4.92 1.81 18.45
CA ILE A 41 -4.18 0.95 17.52
C ILE A 41 -3.97 -0.40 18.20
N THR A 42 -3.25 -0.44 19.33
CA THR A 42 -2.89 -1.68 20.04
C THR A 42 -4.10 -2.58 20.38
N ASP A 43 -5.24 -2.00 20.75
CA ASP A 43 -6.47 -2.74 21.07
C ASP A 43 -7.18 -3.31 19.82
N LEU A 44 -7.13 -2.60 18.68
CA LEU A 44 -7.58 -3.13 17.38
C LEU A 44 -6.68 -4.28 16.90
N PHE A 45 -5.38 -4.25 17.21
CA PHE A 45 -4.42 -5.30 16.79
C PHE A 45 -4.42 -6.53 17.71
N GLY A 46 -4.79 -6.40 18.99
CA GLY A 46 -4.81 -7.52 19.95
C GLY A 46 -5.87 -8.60 19.65
N SER A 47 -6.90 -8.27 18.87
CA SER A 47 -8.05 -9.15 18.58
C SER A 47 -7.94 -9.91 17.25
N VAL A 48 -6.90 -9.68 16.44
CA VAL A 48 -6.73 -10.28 15.09
C VAL A 48 -6.09 -11.68 15.12
N GLN A 49 -5.89 -12.26 16.31
CA GLN A 49 -5.12 -13.51 16.49
C GLN A 49 -5.84 -14.80 16.03
N ASN A 50 -7.00 -14.70 15.38
CA ASN A 50 -7.72 -15.84 14.80
C ASN A 50 -7.98 -15.60 13.30
N GLN A 51 -7.00 -15.89 12.46
CA GLN A 51 -7.25 -15.99 11.01
C GLN A 51 -6.74 -17.32 10.45
N LYS A 52 -7.54 -17.88 9.52
CA LYS A 52 -7.31 -19.15 8.82
C LYS A 52 -5.88 -19.20 8.28
N SER A 53 -5.26 -20.38 8.31
CA SER A 53 -3.83 -20.63 8.04
C SER A 53 -3.27 -20.10 6.71
N ASP A 54 -4.11 -19.61 5.82
CA ASP A 54 -3.76 -19.26 4.44
C ASP A 54 -4.03 -17.79 4.07
N CYS A 55 -4.59 -17.01 5.01
CA CYS A 55 -4.93 -15.62 4.79
C CYS A 55 -4.53 -14.77 5.98
N VAL A 56 -3.85 -13.66 5.68
CA VAL A 56 -3.37 -12.71 6.67
C VAL A 56 -4.10 -11.38 6.50
N SER A 57 -4.53 -10.82 7.61
CA SER A 57 -5.19 -9.52 7.67
C SER A 57 -4.28 -8.44 7.05
N PRO A 58 -4.82 -7.52 6.24
CA PRO A 58 -4.05 -6.39 5.71
C PRO A 58 -3.43 -5.55 6.83
N LEU A 59 -4.06 -5.49 8.01
CA LEU A 59 -3.53 -4.82 9.20
C LEU A 59 -2.26 -5.48 9.74
N VAL A 60 -2.20 -6.81 9.75
CA VAL A 60 -1.03 -7.55 10.23
C VAL A 60 0.14 -7.35 9.27
N LEU A 61 -0.12 -7.44 7.96
CA LEU A 61 0.88 -7.14 6.93
C LEU A 61 1.40 -5.72 7.07
N PHE A 62 0.51 -4.75 7.24
CA PHE A 62 0.89 -3.35 7.46
C PHE A 62 1.73 -3.18 8.73
N GLN A 63 1.36 -3.82 9.85
CA GLN A 63 2.09 -3.69 11.11
C GLN A 63 3.52 -4.22 10.98
N PHE A 64 3.68 -5.43 10.42
CA PHE A 64 5.00 -6.07 10.25
C PHE A 64 5.90 -5.30 9.28
N HIS A 65 5.34 -4.72 8.22
CA HIS A 65 6.08 -3.99 7.19
C HIS A 65 5.95 -2.47 7.30
N SER A 66 5.42 -1.95 8.41
CA SER A 66 5.11 -0.52 8.57
C SER A 66 6.31 0.37 8.28
N LYS A 67 7.49 0.02 8.80
CA LYS A 67 8.73 0.76 8.54
C LYS A 67 9.14 0.73 7.07
N GLU A 68 8.93 -0.37 6.36
CA GLU A 68 9.32 -0.51 4.96
C GLU A 68 8.37 0.27 4.05
N LEU A 69 7.07 0.17 4.33
CA LEU A 69 6.01 0.94 3.66
C LEU A 69 6.19 2.45 3.88
N MET A 70 6.42 2.88 5.12
CA MET A 70 6.58 4.30 5.47
C MET A 70 7.86 4.92 4.90
N ASN A 71 8.93 4.14 4.77
CA ASN A 71 10.19 4.60 4.20
C ASN A 71 10.27 4.41 2.67
N GLY A 72 9.19 3.97 2.02
CA GLY A 72 9.13 3.73 0.57
C GLY A 72 10.07 2.63 0.09
N LYS A 73 10.41 1.66 0.96
CA LYS A 73 11.28 0.52 0.65
C LYS A 73 10.52 -0.76 0.30
N ALA A 74 9.20 -0.78 0.51
CA ALA A 74 8.36 -1.89 0.12
C ALA A 74 8.32 -2.01 -1.42
N GLU A 75 8.37 -3.24 -1.92
CA GLU A 75 8.34 -3.52 -3.35
C GLU A 75 6.92 -3.28 -3.89
N VAL A 76 6.81 -2.40 -4.89
CA VAL A 76 5.54 -2.16 -5.58
C VAL A 76 5.23 -3.35 -6.48
N TYR A 77 4.01 -3.83 -6.39
CA TYR A 77 3.53 -4.98 -7.16
C TYR A 77 2.61 -4.52 -8.29
N GLU A 78 2.90 -4.94 -9.52
CA GLU A 78 2.11 -4.59 -10.70
C GLU A 78 1.54 -5.85 -11.37
N ASN A 79 0.25 -6.09 -11.18
CA ASN A 79 -0.49 -7.15 -11.86
C ASN A 79 -1.94 -6.74 -12.05
N GLN A 80 -2.38 -6.62 -13.32
CA GLN A 80 -3.73 -6.16 -13.62
C GLN A 80 -4.82 -7.10 -13.08
N ASN A 81 -4.60 -8.42 -13.09
CA ASN A 81 -5.61 -9.37 -12.60
C ASN A 81 -5.84 -9.25 -11.08
N VAL A 82 -4.75 -9.04 -10.32
CA VAL A 82 -4.82 -8.85 -8.87
C VAL A 82 -5.43 -7.48 -8.55
N LYS A 83 -5.08 -6.46 -9.34
CA LYS A 83 -5.71 -5.14 -9.25
C LYS A 83 -7.22 -5.23 -9.47
N ASP A 84 -7.66 -5.84 -10.57
CA ASP A 84 -9.08 -5.99 -10.91
C ASP A 84 -9.84 -6.80 -9.84
N MET A 85 -9.18 -7.83 -9.28
CA MET A 85 -9.72 -8.59 -8.16
C MET A 85 -9.93 -7.67 -6.94
N PHE A 86 -8.91 -6.91 -6.53
CA PHE A 86 -9.06 -5.99 -5.41
C PHE A 86 -10.10 -4.91 -5.65
N GLU A 87 -10.17 -4.33 -6.85
CA GLU A 87 -11.17 -3.30 -7.18
C GLU A 87 -12.59 -3.86 -7.13
N ARG A 88 -12.79 -5.08 -7.63
CA ARG A 88 -14.07 -5.78 -7.55
C ARG A 88 -14.49 -6.11 -6.13
N GLU A 89 -13.59 -6.66 -5.31
CA GLU A 89 -13.92 -7.09 -3.94
C GLU A 89 -14.02 -5.91 -2.96
N SER A 90 -13.21 -4.87 -3.14
CA SER A 90 -13.21 -3.68 -2.27
C SER A 90 -14.29 -2.66 -2.64
N GLY A 91 -14.72 -2.66 -3.90
CA GLY A 91 -15.61 -1.65 -4.48
C GLY A 91 -14.92 -0.31 -4.75
N GLU A 92 -13.59 -0.23 -4.63
CA GLU A 92 -12.80 1.00 -4.76
C GLU A 92 -11.63 0.82 -5.73
N ASN A 93 -11.19 1.93 -6.34
CA ASN A 93 -10.01 1.92 -7.19
C ASN A 93 -8.74 1.73 -6.36
N ILE A 94 -7.88 0.80 -6.80
CA ILE A 94 -6.60 0.53 -6.14
C ILE A 94 -5.59 1.58 -6.57
N LYS A 95 -5.01 2.27 -5.59
CA LYS A 95 -4.00 3.31 -5.80
C LYS A 95 -2.60 2.71 -5.93
N VAL A 96 -2.30 1.73 -5.10
CA VAL A 96 -1.01 1.04 -5.07
C VAL A 96 -1.17 -0.37 -4.51
N MET A 97 -0.33 -1.29 -4.97
CA MET A 97 -0.19 -2.62 -4.39
C MET A 97 1.26 -2.85 -3.99
N TYR A 98 1.49 -3.51 -2.87
CA TYR A 98 2.81 -3.90 -2.39
C TYR A 98 2.90 -5.40 -2.26
N ARG A 99 4.06 -5.94 -2.62
CA ARG A 99 4.44 -7.32 -2.34
C ARG A 99 5.13 -7.36 -0.97
N LEU A 100 4.64 -8.23 -0.08
CA LEU A 100 5.10 -8.36 1.29
C LEU A 100 5.26 -9.83 1.66
N ASP A 101 6.33 -10.17 2.38
CA ASP A 101 6.59 -11.53 2.86
C ASP A 101 6.19 -11.67 4.33
N TYR A 102 5.28 -12.60 4.63
CA TYR A 102 4.88 -12.89 6.00
C TYR A 102 4.99 -14.39 6.29
N GLN A 103 5.82 -14.74 7.28
CA GLN A 103 6.08 -16.13 7.68
C GLN A 103 6.56 -17.05 6.54
N GLY A 104 7.25 -16.49 5.54
CA GLY A 104 7.79 -17.23 4.39
C GLY A 104 6.81 -17.39 3.21
N GLU A 105 5.63 -16.76 3.30
CA GLU A 105 4.63 -16.74 2.24
C GLU A 105 4.49 -15.32 1.67
N GLU A 106 4.30 -15.22 0.35
CA GLU A 106 4.10 -13.95 -0.35
C GLU A 106 2.62 -13.51 -0.25
N TYR A 107 2.42 -12.25 0.15
CA TYR A 107 1.12 -11.60 0.18
C TYR A 107 1.17 -10.30 -0.60
N ILE A 108 0.02 -9.92 -1.16
CA ILE A 108 -0.15 -8.61 -1.79
C ILE A 108 -1.03 -7.76 -0.90
N LEU A 109 -0.56 -6.55 -0.59
CA LEU A 109 -1.32 -5.52 0.12
C LEU A 109 -1.73 -4.43 -0.87
N GLY A 110 -3.02 -4.34 -1.16
CA GLY A 110 -3.62 -3.26 -1.94
C GLY A 110 -4.07 -2.11 -1.04
N ILE A 111 -3.83 -0.87 -1.47
CA ILE A 111 -4.28 0.34 -0.77
C ILE A 111 -5.18 1.13 -1.72
N THR A 112 -6.37 1.46 -1.25
CA THR A 112 -7.34 2.33 -1.93
C THR A 112 -7.37 3.70 -1.24
N GLU A 113 -8.42 4.48 -1.47
CA GLU A 113 -8.61 5.76 -0.81
C GLU A 113 -9.04 5.60 0.66
N SER A 114 -9.87 4.60 0.96
CA SER A 114 -10.42 4.38 2.30
C SER A 114 -10.20 2.98 2.87
N LYS A 115 -9.58 2.06 2.11
CA LYS A 115 -9.43 0.63 2.47
C LYS A 115 -8.03 0.08 2.19
N MET A 116 -7.59 -0.85 3.03
CA MET A 116 -6.43 -1.70 2.79
C MET A 116 -6.92 -3.13 2.60
N CYS A 117 -6.52 -3.79 1.53
CA CYS A 117 -6.95 -5.15 1.21
C CYS A 117 -5.74 -6.08 1.08
N SER A 118 -5.88 -7.33 1.48
CA SER A 118 -4.84 -8.34 1.33
C SER A 118 -5.27 -9.48 0.43
N SER A 119 -4.30 -10.10 -0.24
CA SER A 119 -4.47 -11.38 -0.94
C SER A 119 -3.24 -12.26 -0.75
N SER A 120 -3.43 -13.57 -0.83
CA SER A 120 -2.36 -14.56 -0.97
C SER A 120 -2.39 -15.17 -2.37
N GLU A 121 -1.50 -16.12 -2.66
CA GLU A 121 -1.54 -16.88 -3.92
C GLU A 121 -2.89 -17.58 -4.15
N LYS A 122 -3.62 -17.91 -3.08
CA LYS A 122 -4.94 -18.58 -3.15
C LYS A 122 -6.06 -17.61 -3.51
N GLY A 123 -5.80 -16.30 -3.48
CA GLY A 123 -6.74 -15.25 -3.87
C GLY A 123 -6.97 -14.20 -2.80
N PHE A 124 -8.07 -13.48 -2.94
CA PHE A 124 -8.47 -12.40 -2.04
C PHE A 124 -8.69 -12.90 -0.60
N CYS A 125 -8.20 -12.14 0.38
CA CYS A 125 -8.36 -12.46 1.80
C CYS A 125 -9.40 -11.55 2.48
N SER A 126 -9.07 -10.27 2.68
CA SER A 126 -9.96 -9.34 3.39
C SER A 126 -9.59 -7.89 3.12
N CYS A 127 -10.51 -6.96 3.39
CA CYS A 127 -10.24 -5.53 3.45
C CYS A 127 -10.48 -4.98 4.86
N PHE A 128 -9.72 -3.96 5.22
CA PHE A 128 -9.87 -3.15 6.41
C PHE A 128 -10.16 -1.71 6.00
N GLU A 129 -11.22 -1.11 6.54
CA GLU A 129 -11.60 0.27 6.28
C GLU A 129 -10.93 1.21 7.28
N PHE A 130 -10.36 2.32 6.81
CA PHE A 130 -9.69 3.32 7.64
C PHE A 130 -10.19 4.75 7.38
N GLY A 131 -11.22 4.92 6.53
CA GLY A 131 -11.75 6.24 6.12
C GLY A 131 -13.23 6.50 6.43
N ASN A 132 -13.87 5.70 7.30
CA ASN A 132 -15.24 5.97 7.79
C ASN A 132 -15.18 6.37 9.28
N LEU A 133 -15.01 7.66 9.53
CA LEU A 133 -15.38 8.34 10.78
C LEU A 133 -16.19 9.60 10.44
#